data_AF-A0A924Y958-F1
#
_entry.id   AF-A0A924Y958-F1
#
_cell.length_a   1.000
_cell.length_b   1.000
_cell.length_c   1.000
_cell.angle_alpha   90.00
_cell.angle_beta   90.00
_cell.angle_gamma   90.00
#
_symmetry.space_group_name_H-M   'P 1'
#
loop_
_entity.id
_entity.type
_entity.pdbx_description
1 polymer ?
#
loop_
_entity_poly.entity_id
_entity_poly.type
_entity_poly.pdbx_seq_one_letter_code
_entity_poly.pdbx_strand_id
1 'polypeptide(L)'
;MSFEEHFADGTLHPRWQVAQIGRGEVSSRADGLVLTLPPLAANGYSNAQITDYRYDDMAFAWRPPLRLTVTARASGAANSLRGTAGFGFWNHPFSPDARQLKLPRAVWFFFSSPPSDMRLAKDVAGPGWKAGTI
;
A
#
# COMPACT_ATOMS: atom_id res chain seq x y z
N MET A 1 -11.78 3.98 -18.81
CA MET A 1 -12.47 3.53 -17.59
C MET A 1 -12.09 4.49 -16.47
N SER A 2 -13.05 4.93 -15.66
CA SER A 2 -12.82 5.72 -14.45
C SER A 2 -13.40 4.98 -13.25
N PHE A 3 -12.80 5.19 -12.09
CA PHE A 3 -13.31 4.72 -10.81
C PHE A 3 -12.93 5.74 -9.75
N GLU A 4 -13.87 6.05 -8.88
CA GLU A 4 -13.71 7.00 -7.79
C GLU A 4 -14.35 6.39 -6.55
N GLU A 5 -13.66 6.54 -5.42
CA GLU A 5 -14.09 6.03 -4.13
C GLU A 5 -13.72 7.07 -3.06
N HIS A 6 -14.71 7.42 -2.24
CA HIS A 6 -14.56 8.41 -1.17
C HIS A 6 -14.49 7.79 0.22
N PHE A 7 -14.86 6.51 0.35
CA PHE A 7 -14.85 5.75 1.61
C PHE A 7 -15.70 6.39 2.72
N ALA A 8 -16.79 7.09 2.38
CA ALA A 8 -17.57 7.91 3.32
C ALA A 8 -18.86 7.25 3.86
N ASP A 9 -19.21 6.06 3.39
CA ASP A 9 -20.47 5.36 3.72
C ASP A 9 -20.27 4.21 4.72
N GLY A 10 -19.05 4.05 5.26
CA GLY A 10 -18.70 2.94 6.14
C GLY A 10 -18.68 1.57 5.46
N THR A 11 -18.88 1.50 4.14
CA THR A 11 -18.90 0.24 3.39
C THR A 11 -17.82 0.26 2.32
N LEU A 12 -16.98 -0.77 2.27
CA LEU A 12 -15.95 -0.84 1.24
C LEU A 12 -16.53 -1.40 -0.05
N HIS A 13 -16.37 -0.69 -1.18
CA HIS A 13 -16.85 -1.16 -2.48
C HIS A 13 -16.27 -2.57 -2.81
N PRO A 14 -17.08 -3.53 -3.31
CA PRO A 14 -16.68 -4.94 -3.49
C PRO A 14 -15.51 -5.20 -4.45
N ARG A 15 -15.12 -4.20 -5.25
CA ARG A 15 -13.91 -4.26 -6.10
C ARG A 15 -12.65 -4.41 -5.24
N TRP A 16 -12.61 -3.77 -4.07
CA TRP A 16 -11.44 -3.82 -3.21
C TRP A 16 -11.30 -5.19 -2.54
N GLN A 17 -10.12 -5.79 -2.69
CA GLN A 17 -9.66 -6.91 -1.89
C GLN A 17 -8.93 -6.35 -0.68
N VAL A 18 -9.23 -6.89 0.49
CA VAL A 18 -8.62 -6.47 1.76
C VAL A 18 -7.60 -7.53 2.19
N ALA A 19 -6.41 -7.10 2.55
CA ALA A 19 -5.39 -7.93 3.17
C ALA A 19 -5.05 -7.40 4.57
N GLN A 20 -5.28 -8.25 5.57
CA GLN A 20 -4.96 -8.02 6.98
C GLN A 20 -4.03 -9.13 7.45
N ILE A 21 -2.74 -8.83 7.56
CA ILE A 21 -1.70 -9.79 7.97
C ILE A 21 -1.21 -9.42 9.36
N GLY A 22 -0.99 -10.43 10.20
CA GLY A 22 -0.57 -10.24 11.58
C GLY A 22 -1.63 -9.47 12.35
N ARG A 23 -1.28 -8.27 12.83
CA ARG A 23 -2.18 -7.37 13.56
C ARG A 23 -2.65 -6.18 12.72
N GLY A 24 -2.42 -6.18 11.41
CA GLY A 24 -2.86 -5.10 10.54
C GLY A 24 -4.37 -5.07 10.39
N GLU A 25 -4.95 -3.87 10.42
CA GLU A 25 -6.39 -3.68 10.35
C GLU A 25 -6.82 -2.70 9.26
N VAL A 26 -7.85 -3.07 8.51
CA VAL A 26 -8.54 -2.19 7.56
C VAL A 26 -9.96 -2.00 8.07
N SER A 27 -10.34 -0.77 8.39
CA SER A 27 -11.68 -0.44 8.88
C SER A 27 -12.28 0.71 8.07
N SER A 28 -13.50 0.51 7.57
CA SER A 28 -14.28 1.59 6.95
C SER A 28 -14.93 2.44 8.05
N ARG A 29 -14.90 3.75 7.88
CA ARG A 29 -15.53 4.73 8.77
C ARG A 29 -16.36 5.70 7.94
N ALA A 30 -17.16 6.54 8.59
CA ALA A 30 -17.96 7.55 7.90
C ALA A 30 -17.09 8.65 7.24
N ASP A 31 -15.85 8.83 7.70
CA ASP A 31 -14.91 9.85 7.21
C ASP A 31 -13.76 9.30 6.36
N GLY A 32 -13.76 8.00 6.06
CA GLY A 32 -12.74 7.38 5.22
C GLY A 32 -12.42 5.93 5.56
N LEU A 33 -11.45 5.39 4.82
CA LEU A 33 -10.84 4.09 5.11
C LEU A 33 -9.62 4.27 6.02
N VAL A 34 -9.54 3.49 7.09
CA VAL A 34 -8.43 3.54 8.05
C VAL A 34 -7.64 2.24 8.01
N LEU A 35 -6.36 2.36 7.68
CA LEU A 35 -5.37 1.29 7.73
C LEU A 35 -4.52 1.47 9.00
N THR A 36 -4.62 0.52 9.93
CA THR A 36 -3.97 0.60 11.24
C THR A 36 -2.95 -0.52 11.41
N LEU A 37 -1.76 -0.17 11.88
CA LEU A 37 -0.77 -1.12 12.37
C LEU A 37 -0.54 -0.82 13.86
N PRO A 38 -0.94 -1.71 14.79
CA PRO A 38 -0.63 -1.54 16.20
C PRO A 38 0.86 -1.79 16.44
N PRO A 39 1.42 -1.32 17.59
CA PRO A 39 2.78 -1.66 17.98
C PRO A 39 3.04 -3.17 17.96
N LEU A 40 4.18 -3.55 17.40
CA LEU A 40 4.63 -4.93 17.28
C LEU A 40 5.83 -5.18 18.19
N ALA A 41 5.92 -6.41 18.70
CA ALA A 41 7.15 -6.90 19.32
C ALA A 41 8.27 -7.00 18.28
N ALA A 42 9.52 -7.00 18.74
CA ALA A 42 10.67 -7.25 17.87
C ALA A 42 10.46 -8.57 17.12
N ASN A 43 10.52 -8.52 15.78
CA ASN A 43 10.33 -9.63 14.82
C ASN A 43 8.90 -9.94 14.35
N GLY A 44 7.92 -9.09 14.67
CA GLY A 44 6.57 -9.19 14.08
C GLY A 44 6.47 -8.53 12.70
N TYR A 45 5.69 -9.11 11.80
CA TYR A 45 5.22 -8.47 10.57
C TYR A 45 3.72 -8.20 10.66
N SER A 46 3.26 -7.06 10.15
CA SER A 46 1.84 -6.79 9.95
C SER A 46 1.62 -5.97 8.70
N ASN A 47 0.48 -6.19 8.05
CA ASN A 47 0.09 -5.47 6.85
C ASN A 47 -1.40 -5.16 6.91
N ALA A 48 -1.75 -3.93 6.53
CA ALA A 48 -3.12 -3.49 6.30
C ALA A 48 -3.15 -2.88 4.91
N GLN A 49 -3.84 -3.50 3.97
CA GLN A 49 -3.76 -3.17 2.55
C GLN A 49 -5.10 -3.38 1.86
N ILE A 50 -5.35 -2.55 0.84
CA ILE A 50 -6.38 -2.78 -0.16
C ILE A 50 -5.76 -2.89 -1.56
N THR A 51 -6.30 -3.77 -2.40
CA THR A 51 -5.98 -3.88 -3.83
C THR A 51 -7.26 -4.00 -4.64
N ASP A 52 -7.22 -3.69 -5.92
CA ASP A 52 -8.39 -3.79 -6.80
C ASP A 52 -8.29 -4.97 -7.79
N TYR A 53 -7.30 -5.83 -7.59
CA TYR A 53 -7.07 -7.08 -8.30
C TYR A 53 -6.91 -8.22 -7.30
N ARG A 54 -7.15 -9.45 -7.77
CA ARG A 54 -6.94 -10.67 -6.99
C ARG A 54 -5.57 -11.26 -7.27
N TYR A 55 -4.97 -11.81 -6.22
CA TYR A 55 -3.65 -12.40 -6.33
C TYR A 55 -3.59 -13.63 -7.26
N ASP A 56 -4.72 -14.33 -7.40
CA ASP A 56 -4.78 -15.59 -8.16
C ASP A 56 -4.80 -15.37 -9.68
N ASP A 57 -5.49 -14.33 -10.16
CA ASP A 57 -5.68 -14.07 -11.58
C ASP A 57 -4.82 -12.92 -12.13
N MET A 58 -4.37 -12.00 -11.27
CA MET A 58 -3.65 -10.79 -11.68
C MET A 58 -4.40 -10.00 -12.77
N ALA A 59 -5.73 -9.96 -12.71
CA ALA A 59 -6.57 -9.29 -13.69
C ALA A 59 -6.50 -7.76 -13.55
N PHE A 60 -5.42 -7.14 -14.01
CA PHE A 60 -5.20 -5.70 -13.93
C PHE A 60 -6.13 -4.91 -14.86
N ALA A 61 -7.03 -4.11 -14.29
CA ALA A 61 -8.00 -3.30 -15.03
C ALA A 61 -7.39 -2.04 -15.67
N TRP A 62 -6.31 -1.51 -15.10
CA TRP A 62 -5.76 -0.20 -15.47
C TRP A 62 -4.68 -0.31 -16.56
N ARG A 63 -4.79 0.57 -17.57
CA ARG A 63 -3.85 0.66 -18.70
C ARG A 63 -3.51 2.13 -18.97
N PRO A 64 -2.26 2.45 -19.33
CA PRO A 64 -1.89 3.80 -19.74
C PRO A 64 -2.55 4.18 -21.07
N PRO A 65 -2.80 5.48 -21.32
CA PRO A 65 -2.61 6.58 -20.38
C PRO A 65 -3.68 6.57 -19.27
N LEU A 66 -3.26 6.89 -18.04
CA LEU A 66 -4.15 6.90 -16.87
C LEU A 66 -3.72 7.98 -15.86
N ARG A 67 -4.65 8.37 -14.98
CA ARG A 67 -4.42 9.28 -13.86
C ARG A 67 -4.85 8.62 -12.56
N LEU A 68 -4.00 8.72 -11.54
CA LEU A 68 -4.31 8.31 -10.17
C LEU A 68 -4.28 9.55 -9.28
N THR A 69 -5.34 9.76 -8.52
CA THR A 69 -5.43 10.78 -7.47
C THR A 69 -5.72 10.06 -6.16
N VAL A 70 -4.87 10.26 -5.16
CA VAL A 70 -5.04 9.70 -3.81
C VAL A 70 -4.89 10.82 -2.81
N THR A 71 -5.87 10.93 -1.91
CA THR A 71 -5.80 11.81 -0.73
C THR A 71 -5.71 10.92 0.49
N ALA A 72 -4.63 11.05 1.26
CA ALA A 72 -4.40 10.27 2.47
C ALA A 72 -3.67 11.13 3.51
N ARG A 73 -3.79 10.73 4.79
CA ARG A 73 -3.07 11.35 5.90
C ARG A 73 -2.49 10.29 6.82
N ALA A 74 -1.36 10.59 7.45
CA ALA A 74 -0.84 9.81 8.56
C ALA A 74 -1.50 10.25 9.88
N SER A 75 -1.57 9.33 10.85
CA SER A 75 -2.07 9.61 12.20
C SER A 75 -1.09 10.40 13.08
N GLY A 76 0.17 10.52 12.65
CA GLY A 76 1.23 11.20 13.41
C GLY A 76 2.43 11.55 12.53
N ALA A 77 3.43 12.16 13.14
CA ALA A 77 4.66 12.55 12.46
C ALA A 77 5.54 11.35 12.11
N ALA A 78 6.42 11.52 11.12
CA ALA A 78 7.32 10.47 10.63
C ALA A 78 8.23 9.88 11.73
N ASN A 79 8.58 10.67 12.74
CA ASN A 79 9.43 10.25 13.87
C ASN A 79 8.66 9.53 14.99
N SER A 80 7.33 9.69 15.05
CA SER A 80 6.46 9.03 16.04
C SER A 80 5.87 7.72 15.53
N LEU A 81 5.89 7.49 14.21
CA LEU A 81 5.39 6.26 13.58
C LEU A 81 6.56 5.35 13.16
N ARG A 82 6.30 4.05 13.11
CA ARG A 82 7.24 3.03 12.64
C ARG A 82 6.61 2.21 11.52
N GLY A 83 7.44 1.76 10.59
CA GLY A 83 7.03 0.95 9.44
C GLY A 83 7.06 1.73 8.12
N THR A 84 6.35 1.19 7.14
CA THR A 84 6.29 1.64 5.76
C THR A 84 4.85 1.90 5.33
N ALA A 85 4.66 2.76 4.34
CA ALA A 85 3.37 3.03 3.74
C ALA A 85 3.55 3.33 2.25
N GLY A 86 2.49 3.23 1.47
CA GLY A 86 2.57 3.57 0.06
C GLY A 86 1.29 3.28 -0.71
N PHE A 87 1.30 3.68 -1.97
CA PHE A 87 0.22 3.45 -2.92
C PHE A 87 0.78 3.48 -4.34
N GLY A 88 0.05 2.90 -5.29
CA GLY A 88 0.45 2.88 -6.69
C GLY A 88 -0.14 1.71 -7.45
N PHE A 89 0.31 1.55 -8.69
CA PHE A 89 0.04 0.35 -9.49
C PHE A 89 1.20 -0.60 -9.27
N TRP A 90 0.93 -1.76 -8.68
CA TRP A 90 1.96 -2.74 -8.37
C TRP A 90 1.40 -4.14 -8.54
N ASN A 91 2.08 -4.96 -9.34
CA ASN A 91 1.70 -6.36 -9.58
C ASN A 91 2.15 -7.33 -8.48
N HIS A 92 2.71 -6.82 -7.38
CA HIS A 92 3.16 -7.58 -6.21
C HIS A 92 3.92 -8.87 -6.59
N PRO A 93 5.09 -8.73 -7.24
CA PRO A 93 5.83 -9.80 -7.93
C PRO A 93 6.38 -10.87 -6.99
N PHE A 94 6.41 -10.61 -5.69
CA PHE A 94 6.90 -11.51 -4.65
C PHE A 94 5.87 -11.57 -3.51
N SER A 95 4.93 -12.51 -3.58
CA SER A 95 4.21 -12.97 -2.39
C SER A 95 4.74 -14.35 -2.02
N PRO A 96 4.97 -14.65 -0.72
CA PRO A 96 5.24 -16.01 -0.26
C PRO A 96 4.20 -17.04 -0.76
N ASP A 97 3.01 -16.56 -1.11
CA ASP A 97 1.86 -17.36 -1.54
C ASP A 97 1.73 -17.46 -3.08
N ALA A 98 2.56 -16.76 -3.87
CA ALA A 98 2.43 -16.71 -5.32
C ALA A 98 3.27 -17.78 -6.04
N ARG A 99 2.61 -18.71 -6.74
CA ARG A 99 3.26 -19.75 -7.56
C ARG A 99 3.88 -19.24 -8.87
N GLN A 100 3.64 -17.99 -9.28
CA GLN A 100 4.14 -17.43 -10.53
C GLN A 100 4.99 -16.18 -10.28
N LEU A 101 6.27 -16.26 -10.66
CA LEU A 101 7.15 -15.10 -10.76
C LEU A 101 6.73 -14.28 -11.99
N LYS A 102 6.31 -13.03 -11.79
CA LYS A 102 6.08 -12.07 -12.89
C LYS A 102 7.14 -10.97 -12.83
N LEU A 103 7.55 -10.49 -14.01
CA LEU A 103 8.40 -9.31 -14.08
C LEU A 103 7.71 -8.16 -13.36
N PRO A 104 8.42 -7.46 -12.47
CA PRO A 104 7.80 -6.42 -11.69
C PRO A 104 7.40 -5.27 -12.62
N ARG A 105 6.16 -4.84 -12.49
CA ARG A 105 5.61 -3.69 -13.21
C ARG A 105 4.99 -2.81 -12.14
N ALA A 106 5.65 -1.69 -11.88
CA ALA A 106 5.21 -0.82 -10.82
C ALA A 106 5.33 0.64 -11.21
N VAL A 107 4.34 1.42 -10.77
CA VAL A 107 4.47 2.85 -10.52
C VAL A 107 4.06 3.03 -9.06
N TRP A 108 5.02 3.34 -8.20
CA TRP A 108 4.82 3.33 -6.75
C TRP A 108 5.23 4.64 -6.08
N PHE A 109 4.52 4.97 -5.02
CA PHE A 109 4.85 6.00 -4.04
C PHE A 109 5.03 5.30 -2.70
N PHE A 110 6.24 5.35 -2.16
CA PHE A 110 6.64 4.57 -1.00
C PHE A 110 7.24 5.47 0.07
N PHE A 111 6.86 5.23 1.31
CA PHE A 111 7.36 5.89 2.50
C PHE A 111 7.96 4.87 3.46
N SER A 112 9.12 5.20 4.02
CA SER A 112 9.70 4.51 5.17
C SER A 112 9.97 5.50 6.30
N SER A 113 9.51 5.19 7.51
CA SER A 113 9.85 5.97 8.70
C SER A 113 11.30 5.71 9.15
N PRO A 114 11.97 6.67 9.80
CA PRO A 114 13.18 6.37 10.56
C PRO A 114 12.92 5.21 11.55
N PRO A 115 13.94 4.40 11.90
CA PRO A 115 15.32 4.44 11.45
C PRO A 115 15.57 3.62 10.17
N SER A 116 14.56 3.36 9.33
CA SER A 116 14.74 2.56 8.10
C SER A 116 15.85 3.13 7.21
N ASP A 117 16.77 2.27 6.75
CA ASP A 117 17.84 2.63 5.80
C ASP A 117 17.58 2.09 4.38
N MET A 118 16.33 2.16 3.92
CA MET A 118 15.94 1.63 2.61
C MET A 118 16.32 2.58 1.47
N ARG A 119 17.57 2.47 1.00
CA ARG A 119 18.13 3.30 -0.08
C ARG A 119 17.79 2.76 -1.45
N LEU A 120 16.62 3.14 -1.96
CA LEU A 120 16.12 2.69 -3.26
C LEU A 120 16.64 3.52 -4.45
N ALA A 121 17.36 4.62 -4.19
CA ALA A 121 17.97 5.46 -5.21
C ALA A 121 19.29 6.04 -4.69
N LYS A 122 20.23 6.28 -5.62
CA LYS A 122 21.52 6.89 -5.31
C LYS A 122 21.30 8.28 -4.71
N ASP A 123 22.05 8.60 -3.66
CA ASP A 123 22.04 9.91 -2.99
C ASP A 123 20.68 10.32 -2.39
N VAL A 124 19.76 9.37 -2.22
CA VAL A 124 18.48 9.56 -1.53
C VAL A 124 18.54 8.92 -0.15
N ALA A 125 18.05 9.63 0.87
CA ALA A 125 18.00 9.13 2.24
C ALA A 125 17.18 7.84 2.35
N GLY A 126 17.62 6.93 3.23
CA GLY A 126 16.92 5.69 3.56
C GLY A 126 15.47 5.88 4.04
N PRO A 127 15.19 6.82 4.98
CA PRO A 127 13.82 7.17 5.35
C PRO A 127 13.20 8.19 4.39
N GLY A 128 11.88 8.39 4.49
CA GLY A 128 11.12 9.39 3.73
C GLY A 128 10.45 8.87 2.47
N TRP A 129 9.73 9.77 1.80
CA TRP A 129 8.98 9.48 0.57
C TRP A 129 9.90 9.27 -0.63
N LYS A 130 9.51 8.30 -1.46
CA LYS A 130 10.19 7.91 -2.70
C LYS A 130 9.12 7.59 -3.74
N ALA A 131 9.44 7.86 -5.00
CA ALA A 131 8.64 7.44 -6.12
C ALA A 131 9.54 6.71 -7.13
N GLY A 132 8.98 5.75 -7.85
CA GLY A 132 9.72 5.01 -8.85
C GLY A 132 8.84 4.26 -9.83
N THR A 133 9.48 3.70 -10.85
CA THR A 133 8.82 2.86 -11.85
C THR A 133 9.79 1.80 -12.34
N ILE A 134 9.25 0.63 -12.69
CA ILE A 134 9.96 -0.53 -13.25
C ILE A 134 9.10 -1.22 -14.30
#